data_AF-A0AAV6U2C7-F1
#
_entry.id   AF-A0AAV6U2C7-F1
#
_cell.length_a   1.000
_cell.length_b   1.000
_cell.length_c   1.000
_cell.angle_alpha   90.00
_cell.angle_beta   90.00
_cell.angle_gamma   90.00
#
_symmetry.space_group_name_H-M   'P 1'
#
loop_
_entity.id
_entity.type
_entity.pdbx_description
1 polymer ?
#
loop_
_entity_poly.entity_id
_entity_poly.type
_entity_poly.pdbx_seq_one_letter_code
_entity_poly.pdbx_strand_id
1 'polypeptide(L)'
;MGCGSSKHASLRENPDKPQKRIVEESGDVDVGMVIPEKGAAQIKPVEITVETLQKYLDLEKGIQGFEKRHVLDNYQLKAEQMDQLEKNLKALQDSKDLQSQNLHKLQCSLDETNGSQSLKQFLFEKSQKGEPLNEDQEEYVDLLNKQEVLVRQIESTSKQKDELKEEVASLVIDGELVQKLYAQRDELLDAIFGGAYGSALENRLEKETDLLLERLNHVRQAHFKWKQAHGMVRKACAQLGTAVHKWKELANIPDNDMEQRYYHAAETRNNLVAASQNLQGAQEFLPNITFPYCDEDEVTTLNKAVTFIFTDMQTPERYEHALNCYHTTYRRSGALRQWFDQKKNNDRKAMFPWLPANVLPPVKALTVHKWALPGGA
;
A
#
# COMPACT_ATOMS: atom_id res chain seq x y z
N MET A 1 -13.78 22.49 63.00
CA MET A 1 -13.50 23.94 62.95
C MET A 1 -13.46 24.30 61.47
N GLY A 2 -14.56 24.74 60.85
CA GLY A 2 -15.09 26.12 60.85
C GLY A 2 -14.76 26.74 59.47
N CYS A 3 -15.69 26.73 58.49
CA CYS A 3 -16.50 27.88 58.01
C CYS A 3 -15.69 28.94 57.23
N GLY A 4 -16.04 29.48 56.06
CA GLY A 4 -17.23 29.48 55.19
C GLY A 4 -16.83 29.95 53.76
N SER A 5 -17.53 29.58 52.68
CA SER A 5 -18.84 30.05 52.16
C SER A 5 -18.86 31.43 51.46
N SER A 6 -19.07 31.41 50.14
CA SER A 6 -20.10 32.15 49.35
C SER A 6 -20.08 31.54 47.92
N LYS A 7 -21.09 30.86 47.32
CA LYS A 7 -22.51 31.15 46.96
C LYS A 7 -22.66 32.53 46.28
N HIS A 8 -23.25 32.75 45.11
CA HIS A 8 -24.36 32.18 44.31
C HIS A 8 -24.04 32.46 42.80
N ALA A 9 -24.66 31.90 41.74
CA ALA A 9 -26.01 31.41 41.53
C ALA A 9 -26.07 30.36 40.40
N SER A 10 -27.05 29.46 40.49
CA SER A 10 -27.45 28.49 39.47
C SER A 10 -28.57 29.08 38.63
N LEU A 11 -28.59 28.81 37.32
CA LEU A 11 -29.82 28.56 36.57
C LEU A 11 -29.56 27.42 35.57
N ARG A 12 -30.19 26.28 35.83
CA ARG A 12 -30.50 25.25 34.83
C ARG A 12 -31.78 25.70 34.10
N GLU A 13 -31.79 25.56 32.79
CA GLU A 13 -32.95 25.10 32.02
C GLU A 13 -32.48 24.61 30.63
N ASN A 14 -33.31 23.76 30.04
CA ASN A 14 -32.97 22.61 29.20
C ASN A 14 -33.31 22.88 27.70
N PRO A 15 -33.37 21.89 26.80
CA PRO A 15 -32.75 21.90 25.47
C PRO A 15 -33.73 22.23 24.31
N ASP A 16 -33.26 22.08 23.07
CA ASP A 16 -33.96 22.24 21.77
C ASP A 16 -34.00 23.63 21.13
N LYS A 17 -33.00 23.92 20.29
CA LYS A 17 -33.16 24.21 18.83
C LYS A 17 -31.81 24.48 18.16
N PRO A 18 -31.69 24.24 16.83
CA PRO A 18 -30.41 24.07 16.16
C PRO A 18 -29.71 25.42 15.98
N GLN A 19 -28.57 25.61 16.64
CA GLN A 19 -27.66 26.71 16.31
C GLN A 19 -27.03 26.42 14.95
N LYS A 20 -27.41 27.22 13.95
CA LYS A 20 -26.68 27.36 12.69
C LYS A 20 -25.24 27.74 13.01
N ARG A 21 -24.34 26.77 12.89
CA ARG A 21 -22.91 27.00 12.87
C ARG A 21 -22.59 27.65 11.52
N ILE A 22 -22.32 28.94 11.55
CA ILE A 22 -21.66 29.64 10.45
C ILE A 22 -20.30 28.97 10.33
N VAL A 23 -20.13 28.19 9.26
CA VAL A 23 -18.83 27.70 8.82
C VAL A 23 -18.19 28.87 8.09
N GLU A 24 -17.14 29.42 8.68
CA GLU A 24 -16.17 30.23 7.94
C GLU A 24 -15.53 29.31 6.90
N GLU A 25 -15.90 29.50 5.63
CA GLU A 25 -15.23 28.95 4.46
C GLU A 25 -13.81 29.49 4.41
N SER A 26 -12.87 28.68 4.87
CA SER A 26 -11.44 28.87 4.63
C SER A 26 -11.05 28.21 3.31
N GLY A 27 -10.77 29.04 2.32
CA GLY A 27 -9.77 28.77 1.29
C GLY A 27 -10.15 27.77 0.21
N ASP A 28 -11.15 28.13 -0.60
CA ASP A 28 -11.25 27.65 -1.98
C ASP A 28 -10.01 28.18 -2.71
N VAL A 29 -9.03 27.30 -2.99
CA VAL A 29 -7.96 27.63 -3.92
C VAL A 29 -8.58 27.53 -5.30
N ASP A 30 -9.18 28.65 -5.71
CA ASP A 30 -9.52 28.96 -7.08
C ASP A 30 -8.24 28.84 -7.92
N VAL A 31 -7.96 27.63 -8.41
CA VAL A 31 -7.15 27.47 -9.62
C VAL A 31 -8.08 27.85 -10.76
N GLY A 32 -8.40 29.15 -10.80
CA GLY A 32 -9.05 29.79 -11.91
C GLY A 32 -8.15 29.56 -13.11
N MET A 33 -8.47 28.55 -13.91
CA MET A 33 -8.06 28.53 -15.30
C MET A 33 -8.73 29.73 -15.94
N VAL A 34 -8.01 30.86 -15.91
CA VAL A 34 -8.22 31.97 -16.81
C VAL A 34 -8.02 31.41 -18.20
N ILE A 35 -9.11 30.99 -18.84
CA ILE A 35 -9.14 30.77 -20.28
C ILE A 35 -8.87 32.15 -20.86
N PRO A 36 -7.72 32.38 -21.53
CA PRO A 36 -7.56 33.60 -22.28
C PRO A 36 -8.63 33.55 -23.37
N GLU A 37 -9.54 34.53 -23.40
CA GLU A 37 -10.33 34.83 -24.59
C GLU A 37 -9.33 35.13 -25.72
N LYS A 38 -8.86 34.08 -26.40
CA LYS A 38 -8.13 34.22 -27.65
C LYS A 38 -9.16 34.72 -28.64
N GLY A 39 -8.95 35.96 -29.06
CA GLY A 39 -9.73 36.60 -30.11
C GLY A 39 -9.92 35.65 -31.29
N ALA A 40 -11.14 35.65 -31.83
CA ALA A 40 -11.58 34.87 -32.96
C ALA A 40 -10.67 35.12 -34.19
N ALA A 41 -9.56 34.40 -34.25
CA ALA A 41 -8.88 34.16 -35.51
C ALA A 41 -9.83 33.30 -36.34
N GLN A 42 -10.19 33.76 -37.54
CA GLN A 42 -11.03 33.04 -38.48
C GLN A 42 -10.31 31.74 -38.88
N ILE A 43 -10.54 30.66 -38.14
CA ILE A 43 -10.15 29.31 -38.53
C ILE A 43 -11.07 28.95 -39.70
N LYS A 44 -10.49 28.72 -40.88
CA LYS A 44 -11.26 28.24 -42.04
C LYS A 44 -11.84 26.87 -41.68
N PRO A 45 -13.17 26.68 -41.76
CA PRO A 45 -13.78 25.40 -41.43
C PRO A 45 -13.22 24.33 -42.35
N VAL A 46 -12.68 23.27 -41.75
CA VAL A 46 -12.20 22.10 -42.49
C VAL A 46 -13.42 21.32 -42.98
N GLU A 47 -13.49 21.06 -44.28
CA GLU A 47 -14.57 20.24 -44.83
C GLU A 47 -14.49 18.80 -44.29
N ILE A 48 -15.65 18.21 -44.00
CA ILE A 48 -15.76 16.81 -43.57
C ILE A 48 -15.51 15.94 -44.81
N THR A 49 -14.25 15.54 -45.00
CA THR A 49 -13.82 14.63 -46.07
C THR A 49 -13.59 13.22 -45.52
N VAL A 50 -13.48 12.23 -46.42
CA VAL A 50 -13.10 10.85 -46.06
C VAL A 50 -11.75 10.82 -45.32
N GLU A 51 -10.82 11.69 -45.70
CA GLU A 51 -9.50 11.82 -45.08
C GLU A 51 -9.60 12.37 -43.67
N THR A 52 -10.44 13.40 -43.45
CA THR A 52 -10.71 13.98 -42.12
C THR A 52 -11.31 12.94 -41.17
N LEU A 53 -12.28 12.15 -41.66
CA LEU A 53 -12.90 11.06 -40.90
C LEU A 53 -11.91 9.94 -40.58
N GLN A 54 -11.07 9.55 -41.54
CA GLN A 54 -10.05 8.53 -41.33
C GLN A 54 -9.04 8.97 -40.26
N LYS A 55 -8.60 10.24 -40.31
CA LYS A 55 -7.71 10.82 -39.30
C LYS A 55 -8.33 10.79 -37.90
N TYR A 56 -9.61 11.12 -37.76
CA TYR A 56 -10.34 11.01 -36.50
C TYR A 56 -10.39 9.57 -35.98
N LEU A 57 -10.74 8.59 -36.85
CA LEU A 57 -10.79 7.18 -36.48
C LEU A 57 -9.43 6.64 -36.03
N ASP A 58 -8.35 7.08 -36.66
CA ASP A 58 -6.98 6.68 -36.30
C ASP A 58 -6.57 7.26 -34.93
N LEU A 59 -6.94 8.51 -34.64
CA LEU A 59 -6.74 9.13 -33.33
C LEU A 59 -7.53 8.39 -32.24
N GLU A 60 -8.82 8.13 -32.46
CA GLU A 60 -9.68 7.39 -31.52
C GLU A 60 -9.15 5.98 -31.26
N LYS A 61 -8.70 5.28 -32.30
CA LYS A 61 -8.08 3.95 -32.15
C LYS A 61 -6.79 4.00 -31.33
N GLY A 62 -5.99 5.05 -31.52
CA GLY A 62 -4.80 5.32 -30.71
C GLY A 62 -5.15 5.54 -29.24
N ILE A 63 -6.07 6.47 -28.96
CA ILE A 63 -6.54 6.81 -27.61
C ILE A 63 -7.08 5.55 -26.90
N GLN A 64 -8.00 4.81 -27.54
CA GLN A 64 -8.56 3.58 -26.99
C GLN A 64 -7.49 2.54 -26.66
N GLY A 65 -6.37 2.51 -27.39
CA GLY A 65 -5.23 1.64 -27.11
C GLY A 65 -4.55 1.96 -25.78
N PHE A 66 -4.44 3.24 -25.43
CA PHE A 66 -3.90 3.70 -24.13
C PHE A 66 -4.94 3.57 -23.01
N GLU A 67 -6.21 3.89 -23.27
CA GLU A 67 -7.29 3.78 -22.28
C GLU A 67 -7.52 2.34 -21.83
N LYS A 68 -7.50 1.37 -22.76
CA LYS A 68 -7.59 -0.06 -22.42
C LYS A 68 -6.45 -0.53 -21.53
N ARG A 69 -5.29 0.12 -21.60
CA ARG A 69 -4.14 -0.12 -20.73
C ARG A 69 -4.19 0.69 -19.44
N HIS A 70 -5.18 1.56 -19.26
CA HIS A 70 -5.37 2.40 -18.09
C HIS A 70 -4.12 3.22 -17.74
N VAL A 71 -3.45 3.79 -18.75
CA VAL A 71 -2.13 4.42 -18.57
C VAL A 71 -2.14 5.54 -17.54
N LEU A 72 -3.09 6.47 -17.63
CA LEU A 72 -3.17 7.62 -16.72
C LEU A 72 -3.51 7.20 -15.28
N ASP A 73 -4.47 6.27 -15.12
CA ASP A 73 -4.83 5.72 -13.81
C ASP A 73 -3.64 4.99 -13.17
N ASN A 74 -2.92 4.19 -13.95
CA ASN A 74 -1.74 3.45 -13.48
C ASN A 74 -0.58 4.39 -13.14
N TYR A 75 -0.40 5.47 -13.90
CA TYR A 75 0.61 6.48 -13.62
C TYR A 75 0.36 7.12 -12.25
N GLN A 76 -0.83 7.69 -12.04
CA GLN A 76 -1.17 8.38 -10.79
C GLN A 76 -0.96 7.45 -9.59
N LEU A 77 -1.49 6.23 -9.69
CA LEU A 77 -1.39 5.23 -8.63
C LEU A 77 0.06 4.84 -8.31
N LYS A 78 0.89 4.60 -9.32
CA LYS A 78 2.28 4.22 -9.11
C LYS A 78 3.13 5.39 -8.62
N ALA A 79 2.81 6.62 -9.02
CA ALA A 79 3.45 7.81 -8.49
C ALA A 79 3.16 7.98 -6.98
N GLU A 80 1.91 7.78 -6.55
CA GLU A 80 1.55 7.75 -5.12
C GLU A 80 2.30 6.65 -4.35
N GLN A 81 2.39 5.45 -4.92
CA GLN A 81 3.15 4.34 -4.33
C GLN A 81 4.65 4.67 -4.20
N MET A 82 5.23 5.35 -5.20
CA MET A 82 6.63 5.74 -5.19
C MET A 82 6.91 6.76 -4.09
N ASP A 83 6.06 7.78 -3.93
CA ASP A 83 6.17 8.77 -2.84
C ASP A 83 6.10 8.10 -1.45
N GLN A 84 5.20 7.14 -1.28
CA GLN A 84 5.11 6.38 -0.03
C GLN A 84 6.38 5.55 0.24
N LEU A 85 6.91 4.86 -0.77
CA LEU A 85 8.15 4.09 -0.64
C LEU A 85 9.35 5.00 -0.30
N GLU A 86 9.42 6.21 -0.85
CA GLU A 86 10.48 7.17 -0.54
C GLU A 86 10.42 7.66 0.91
N LYS A 87 9.22 7.97 1.41
CA LYS A 87 9.02 8.33 2.83
C LYS A 87 9.40 7.18 3.75
N ASN A 88 8.97 5.95 3.43
CA ASN A 88 9.29 4.76 4.21
C ASN A 88 10.81 4.48 4.21
N LEU A 89 11.49 4.62 3.08
CA LEU A 89 12.94 4.43 2.97
C LEU A 89 13.70 5.44 3.83
N LYS A 90 13.28 6.71 3.83
CA LYS A 90 13.86 7.73 4.69
C LYS A 90 13.68 7.41 6.18
N ALA A 91 12.47 7.02 6.60
CA ALA A 91 12.20 6.64 7.99
C ALA A 91 13.05 5.44 8.44
N LEU A 92 13.26 4.45 7.56
CA LEU A 92 14.12 3.30 7.84
C LEU A 92 15.60 3.70 7.97
N GLN A 93 16.08 4.64 7.16
CA GLN A 93 17.44 5.18 7.25
C GLN A 93 17.65 5.93 8.57
N ASP A 94 16.71 6.80 8.95
CA ASP A 94 16.76 7.53 10.22
C ASP A 94 16.78 6.56 11.42
N SER A 95 15.97 5.49 11.36
CA SER A 95 15.96 4.44 12.38
C SER A 95 17.28 3.64 12.42
N LYS A 96 17.92 3.38 11.27
CA LYS A 96 19.21 2.68 11.21
C LYS A 96 20.33 3.52 11.83
N ASP A 97 20.32 4.83 11.59
CA ASP A 97 21.33 5.73 12.13
C ASP A 97 21.23 5.84 13.64
N LEU A 98 20.00 5.98 14.17
CA LEU A 98 19.74 5.95 15.61
C LEU A 98 20.20 4.62 16.24
N GLN A 99 19.88 3.50 15.58
CA GLN A 99 20.24 2.17 16.06
C GLN A 99 21.76 1.97 16.09
N SER A 100 22.47 2.48 15.08
CA SER A 100 23.94 2.41 15.00
C SER A 100 24.61 3.22 16.11
N GLN A 101 24.02 4.36 16.50
CA GLN A 101 24.49 5.14 17.65
C GLN A 101 24.31 4.39 18.98
N ASN A 102 23.19 3.71 19.16
CA ASN A 102 22.93 2.91 20.37
C ASN A 102 23.90 1.73 20.46
N LEU A 103 24.14 1.04 19.35
CA LEU A 103 25.10 -0.06 19.29
C LEU A 103 26.52 0.39 19.64
N HIS A 104 26.96 1.53 19.11
CA HIS A 104 28.27 2.10 19.44
C HIS A 104 28.40 2.42 20.94
N LYS A 105 27.35 2.99 21.57
CA LYS A 105 27.37 3.30 23.01
C LYS A 105 27.52 2.03 23.86
N LEU A 106 26.76 0.98 23.54
CA LEU A 106 26.81 -0.28 24.27
C LEU A 106 28.14 -1.02 24.05
N GLN A 107 28.69 -0.94 22.83
CA GLN A 107 30.01 -1.50 22.53
C GLN A 107 31.13 -0.81 23.32
N CYS A 108 31.07 0.52 23.48
CA CYS A 108 32.00 1.25 24.33
C CYS A 108 31.90 0.88 25.81
N SER A 109 30.71 0.52 26.32
CA SER A 109 30.55 0.11 27.73
C SER A 109 30.98 -1.34 27.99
N LEU A 110 30.94 -2.21 26.98
CA LEU A 110 31.31 -3.62 27.11
C LEU A 110 32.83 -3.87 27.06
N ASP A 111 33.65 -2.84 26.82
CA ASP A 111 35.11 -2.95 26.58
C ASP A 111 35.49 -4.01 25.51
N GLU A 112 34.53 -4.40 24.66
CA GLU A 112 34.74 -5.34 23.57
C GLU A 112 35.43 -4.60 22.42
N THR A 113 36.75 -4.74 22.36
CA THR A 113 37.63 -4.30 21.26
C THR A 113 37.41 -5.07 19.95
N ASN A 114 36.43 -5.97 19.90
CA ASN A 114 36.06 -6.71 18.69
C ASN A 114 35.27 -5.80 17.75
N GLY A 115 35.98 -5.19 16.80
CA GLY A 115 35.39 -4.43 15.71
C GLY A 115 34.33 -5.22 14.95
N SER A 116 33.27 -4.54 14.50
CA SER A 116 32.30 -4.96 13.47
C SER A 116 31.96 -6.46 13.41
N GLN A 117 31.71 -7.11 14.54
CA GLN A 117 31.41 -8.54 14.58
C GLN A 117 29.97 -8.80 14.10
N SER A 118 29.78 -9.80 13.24
CA SER A 118 28.42 -10.17 12.80
C SER A 118 27.65 -10.87 13.91
N LEU A 119 26.31 -10.73 13.91
CA LEU A 119 25.43 -11.42 14.86
C LEU A 119 25.67 -12.94 14.93
N LYS A 120 25.85 -13.57 13.77
CA LYS A 120 26.21 -15.00 13.69
C LYS A 120 27.52 -15.26 14.42
N GLN A 121 28.57 -14.50 14.10
CA GLN A 121 29.88 -14.70 14.68
C GLN A 121 29.89 -14.53 16.20
N PHE A 122 29.17 -13.54 16.72
CA PHE A 122 29.03 -13.31 18.17
C PHE A 122 28.40 -14.50 18.89
N LEU A 123 27.26 -14.99 18.39
CA LEU A 123 26.55 -16.11 19.00
C LEU A 123 27.38 -17.40 18.98
N PHE A 124 28.15 -17.64 17.92
CA PHE A 124 29.01 -18.82 17.81
C PHE A 124 30.17 -18.78 18.80
N GLU A 125 30.84 -17.63 18.94
CA GLU A 125 31.95 -17.47 19.89
C GLU A 125 31.49 -17.67 21.34
N LYS A 126 30.28 -17.21 21.68
CA LYS A 126 29.69 -17.42 23.01
C LYS A 126 29.29 -18.88 23.25
N SER A 127 28.64 -19.50 22.26
CA SER A 127 28.29 -20.93 22.32
C SER A 127 29.51 -21.83 22.52
N GLN A 128 30.62 -21.56 21.80
CA GLN A 128 31.86 -22.35 21.95
C GLN A 128 32.48 -22.24 23.34
N LYS A 129 32.30 -21.11 24.02
CA LYS A 129 32.77 -20.90 25.40
C LYS A 129 31.84 -21.55 26.44
N GLY A 130 30.64 -21.97 26.05
CA GLY A 130 29.64 -22.56 26.96
C GLY A 130 29.10 -21.59 28.00
N GLU A 131 29.25 -20.28 27.76
CA GLU A 131 28.80 -19.23 28.68
C GLU A 131 27.39 -18.76 28.29
N PRO A 132 26.44 -18.69 29.24
CA PRO A 132 25.16 -18.04 28.98
C PRO A 132 25.36 -16.54 28.75
N LEU A 133 24.48 -15.93 27.96
CA LEU A 133 24.49 -14.48 27.73
C LEU A 133 24.14 -13.76 29.05
N ASN A 134 24.88 -12.69 29.36
CA ASN A 134 24.48 -11.75 30.40
C ASN A 134 23.49 -10.70 29.84
N GLU A 135 22.91 -9.87 30.71
CA GLU A 135 21.89 -8.88 30.32
C GLU A 135 22.38 -7.92 29.23
N ASP A 136 23.60 -7.38 29.37
CA ASP A 136 24.18 -6.46 28.37
C ASP A 136 24.47 -7.16 27.02
N GLN A 137 24.83 -8.44 27.05
CA GLN A 137 25.06 -9.25 25.85
C GLN A 137 23.76 -9.66 25.16
N GLU A 138 22.70 -9.91 25.93
CA GLU A 138 21.35 -10.08 25.37
C GLU A 138 20.92 -8.80 24.64
N GLU A 139 21.06 -7.64 25.28
CA GLU A 139 20.75 -6.36 24.65
C GLU A 139 21.60 -6.13 23.39
N TYR A 140 22.90 -6.44 23.42
CA TYR A 140 23.78 -6.34 22.26
C TYR A 140 23.32 -7.23 21.09
N VAL A 141 22.95 -8.48 21.36
CA VAL A 141 22.39 -9.43 20.37
C VAL A 141 21.10 -8.87 19.75
N ASP A 142 20.22 -8.32 20.58
CA ASP A 142 18.95 -7.75 20.10
C ASP A 142 19.19 -6.49 19.26
N LEU A 143 20.15 -5.65 19.63
CA LEU A 143 20.51 -4.45 18.85
C LEU A 143 21.14 -4.81 17.50
N LEU A 144 22.00 -5.84 17.46
CA LEU A 144 22.57 -6.38 16.22
C LEU A 144 21.48 -6.96 15.32
N ASN A 145 20.53 -7.71 15.89
CA ASN A 145 19.40 -8.26 15.14
C ASN A 145 18.52 -7.15 14.55
N LYS A 146 18.18 -6.12 15.33
CA LYS A 146 17.45 -4.94 14.85
C LYS A 146 18.19 -4.25 13.69
N GLN A 147 19.51 -4.08 13.80
CA GLN A 147 20.32 -3.47 12.75
C GLN A 147 20.31 -4.30 11.47
N GLU A 148 20.48 -5.63 11.57
CA GLU A 148 20.44 -6.53 10.42
C GLU A 148 19.07 -6.51 9.72
N VAL A 149 17.99 -6.50 10.51
CA VAL A 149 16.61 -6.36 9.98
C VAL A 149 16.47 -5.04 9.22
N LEU A 150 16.85 -3.90 9.82
CA LEU A 150 16.76 -2.59 9.17
C LEU A 150 17.56 -2.53 7.86
N VAL A 151 18.77 -3.08 7.83
CA VAL A 151 19.59 -3.12 6.61
C VAL A 151 18.89 -3.90 5.50
N ARG A 152 18.39 -5.11 5.80
CA ARG A 152 17.66 -5.92 4.83
C ARG A 152 16.36 -5.25 4.36
N GLN A 153 15.67 -4.54 5.25
CA GLN A 153 14.47 -3.79 4.91
C GLN A 153 14.78 -2.62 3.96
N ILE A 154 15.86 -1.89 4.21
CA ILE A 154 16.32 -0.80 3.33
C ILE A 154 16.67 -1.37 1.95
N GLU A 155 17.44 -2.46 1.88
CA GLU A 155 17.80 -3.11 0.61
C GLU A 155 16.57 -3.54 -0.18
N SER A 156 15.62 -4.23 0.48
CA SER A 156 14.37 -4.66 -0.16
C SER A 156 13.51 -3.49 -0.63
N THR A 157 13.37 -2.45 0.19
CA THR A 157 12.55 -1.26 -0.13
C THR A 157 13.19 -0.45 -1.25
N SER A 158 14.52 -0.31 -1.24
CA SER A 158 15.27 0.34 -2.31
C SER A 158 15.08 -0.38 -3.64
N LYS A 159 15.18 -1.72 -3.65
CA LYS A 159 14.95 -2.50 -4.87
C LYS A 159 13.52 -2.32 -5.42
N GLN A 160 12.52 -2.35 -4.54
CA GLN A 160 11.13 -2.11 -4.95
C GLN A 160 10.93 -0.70 -5.51
N LYS A 161 11.58 0.31 -4.91
CA LYS A 161 11.58 1.68 -5.41
C LYS A 161 12.19 1.76 -6.81
N ASP A 162 13.33 1.12 -7.04
CA ASP A 162 14.02 1.16 -8.33
C ASP A 162 13.18 0.49 -9.44
N GLU A 163 12.59 -0.67 -9.16
CA GLU A 163 11.65 -1.35 -10.07
C GLU A 163 10.42 -0.46 -10.39
N LEU A 164 9.82 0.15 -9.36
CA LEU A 164 8.66 1.02 -9.56
C LEU A 164 9.00 2.30 -10.34
N LYS A 165 10.21 2.83 -10.15
CA LYS A 165 10.69 4.03 -10.85
C LYS A 165 10.79 3.79 -12.35
N GLU A 166 11.25 2.62 -12.78
CA GLU A 166 11.28 2.24 -14.20
C GLU A 166 9.87 2.17 -14.80
N GLU A 167 8.92 1.58 -14.07
CA GLU A 167 7.52 1.50 -14.50
C GLU A 167 6.86 2.88 -14.60
N VAL A 168 7.09 3.76 -13.61
CA VAL A 168 6.59 5.14 -13.63
C VAL A 168 7.16 5.89 -14.82
N ALA A 169 8.47 5.77 -15.11
CA ALA A 169 9.10 6.42 -16.25
C ALA A 169 8.47 5.99 -17.58
N SER A 170 8.18 4.69 -17.75
CA SER A 170 7.47 4.20 -18.95
C SER A 170 6.06 4.76 -19.06
N LEU A 171 5.34 4.88 -17.94
CA LEU A 171 3.97 5.42 -17.92
C LEU A 171 3.91 6.91 -18.17
N VAL A 172 4.94 7.68 -17.78
CA VAL A 172 5.06 9.11 -18.13
C VAL A 172 5.11 9.27 -19.64
N ILE A 173 5.93 8.48 -20.32
CA ILE A 173 6.05 8.52 -21.79
C ILE A 173 4.71 8.18 -22.46
N ASP A 174 4.07 7.09 -22.03
CA ASP A 174 2.75 6.70 -22.55
C ASP A 174 1.67 7.76 -22.23
N GLY A 175 1.77 8.42 -21.07
CA GLY A 175 0.89 9.51 -20.63
C GLY A 175 1.01 10.76 -21.51
N GLU A 176 2.24 11.17 -21.84
CA GLU A 176 2.50 12.27 -22.76
C GLU A 176 1.98 11.95 -24.17
N LEU A 177 2.11 10.70 -24.62
CA LEU A 177 1.60 10.27 -25.93
C LEU A 177 0.07 10.35 -25.99
N VAL A 178 -0.64 9.85 -24.97
CA VAL A 178 -2.10 9.90 -24.96
C VAL A 178 -2.61 11.34 -24.83
N GLN A 179 -1.95 12.20 -24.05
CA GLN A 179 -2.28 13.62 -23.98
C GLN A 179 -2.10 14.32 -25.33
N LYS A 180 -1.03 13.99 -26.08
CA LYS A 180 -0.84 14.50 -27.45
C LYS A 180 -1.95 14.06 -28.40
N LEU A 181 -2.41 12.80 -28.30
CA LEU A 181 -3.52 12.32 -29.13
C LEU A 181 -4.84 13.03 -28.81
N TYR A 182 -5.12 13.28 -27.52
CA TYR A 182 -6.26 14.08 -27.10
C TYR A 182 -6.20 15.50 -27.67
N ALA A 183 -5.07 16.19 -27.52
CA ALA A 183 -4.90 17.54 -28.07
C ALA A 183 -5.09 17.57 -29.60
N GLN A 184 -4.55 16.59 -30.33
CA GLN A 184 -4.72 16.50 -31.79
C GLN A 184 -6.17 16.23 -32.20
N ARG A 185 -6.91 15.45 -31.41
CA ARG A 185 -8.34 15.21 -31.62
C ARG A 185 -9.12 16.49 -31.39
N ASP A 186 -8.86 17.19 -30.29
CA ASP A 186 -9.58 18.41 -29.93
C ASP A 186 -9.31 19.52 -30.96
N GLU A 187 -8.07 19.70 -31.40
CA GLU A 187 -7.72 20.61 -32.51
C GLU A 187 -8.44 20.27 -33.82
N LEU A 188 -8.58 18.97 -34.14
CA LEU A 188 -9.29 18.51 -35.33
C LEU A 188 -10.79 18.80 -35.24
N LEU A 189 -11.40 18.54 -34.08
CA LEU A 189 -12.81 18.81 -33.83
C LEU A 189 -13.10 20.31 -33.85
N ASP A 190 -12.27 21.13 -33.21
CA ASP A 190 -12.38 22.59 -33.24
C ASP A 190 -12.33 23.14 -34.66
N ALA A 191 -11.45 22.59 -35.51
CA ALA A 191 -11.32 22.99 -36.91
C ALA A 191 -12.53 22.60 -37.79
N ILE A 192 -13.24 21.53 -37.45
CA ILE A 192 -14.45 21.07 -38.17
C ILE A 192 -15.68 21.87 -37.73
N PHE A 193 -15.83 22.08 -36.41
CA PHE A 193 -17.04 22.64 -35.82
C PHE A 193 -16.93 24.14 -35.49
N GLY A 194 -15.79 24.78 -35.79
CA GLY A 194 -15.59 26.22 -35.61
C GLY A 194 -15.68 26.67 -34.14
N GLY A 195 -15.32 25.77 -33.20
CA GLY A 195 -15.37 26.03 -31.75
C GLY A 195 -16.76 26.00 -31.11
N ALA A 196 -17.83 25.77 -31.88
CA ALA A 196 -19.19 25.57 -31.35
C ALA A 196 -19.54 24.07 -31.37
N TYR A 197 -18.90 23.31 -30.49
CA TYR A 197 -19.15 21.88 -30.35
C TYR A 197 -20.45 21.63 -29.56
N GLY A 198 -21.32 20.78 -30.10
CA GLY A 198 -22.48 20.21 -29.39
C GLY A 198 -23.73 21.10 -29.26
N SER A 199 -24.90 20.50 -29.47
CA SER A 199 -26.20 21.01 -29.03
C SER A 199 -26.26 21.10 -27.49
N ALA A 200 -27.23 21.87 -26.96
CA ALA A 200 -27.43 21.96 -25.51
C ALA A 200 -27.67 20.59 -24.82
N LEU A 201 -28.22 19.62 -25.56
CA LEU A 201 -28.39 18.24 -25.08
C LEU A 201 -27.05 17.49 -25.06
N GLU A 202 -26.25 17.57 -26.13
CA GLU A 202 -24.92 16.94 -26.19
C GLU A 202 -24.01 17.48 -25.09
N ASN A 203 -23.97 18.80 -24.90
CA ASN A 203 -23.20 19.44 -23.83
C ASN A 203 -23.67 19.03 -22.42
N ARG A 204 -24.96 18.70 -22.26
CA ARG A 204 -25.48 18.17 -20.99
C ARG A 204 -25.07 16.72 -20.77
N LEU A 205 -25.17 15.89 -21.81
CA LEU A 205 -24.80 14.47 -21.74
C LEU A 205 -23.30 14.29 -21.54
N GLU A 206 -22.47 15.14 -22.14
CA GLU A 206 -21.03 15.17 -21.94
C GLU A 206 -20.68 15.45 -20.48
N LYS A 207 -21.24 16.51 -19.89
CA LYS A 207 -21.08 16.82 -18.46
C LYS A 207 -21.53 15.67 -17.54
N GLU A 208 -22.64 15.01 -17.88
CA GLU A 208 -23.11 13.85 -17.11
C GLU A 208 -22.15 12.66 -17.26
N THR A 209 -21.59 12.45 -18.46
CA THR A 209 -20.60 11.42 -18.74
C THR A 209 -19.31 11.66 -17.96
N ASP A 210 -18.80 12.89 -17.94
CA ASP A 210 -17.62 13.27 -17.17
C ASP A 210 -17.80 12.99 -15.68
N LEU A 211 -18.94 13.40 -15.12
CA LEU A 211 -19.29 13.13 -13.72
C LEU A 211 -19.37 11.63 -13.42
N LEU A 212 -19.93 10.84 -14.34
CA LEU A 212 -20.00 9.39 -14.20
C LEU A 212 -18.63 8.72 -14.31
N LEU A 213 -17.75 9.21 -15.20
CA LEU A 213 -16.37 8.74 -15.34
C LEU A 213 -15.54 9.04 -14.09
N GLU A 214 -15.68 10.23 -13.51
CA GLU A 214 -15.03 10.58 -12.25
C GLU A 214 -15.45 9.63 -11.13
N ARG A 215 -16.77 9.39 -10.98
CA ARG A 215 -17.31 8.44 -10.00
C ARG A 215 -16.79 7.01 -10.24
N LEU A 216 -16.73 6.58 -11.50
CA LEU A 216 -16.19 5.27 -11.87
C LEU A 216 -14.71 5.16 -11.48
N ASN A 217 -13.92 6.21 -11.70
CA ASN A 217 -12.51 6.24 -11.35
C ASN A 217 -12.31 6.12 -9.84
N HIS A 218 -13.09 6.82 -9.02
CA HIS A 218 -13.05 6.65 -7.56
C HIS A 218 -13.35 5.21 -7.12
N VAL A 219 -14.37 4.58 -7.71
CA VAL A 219 -14.72 3.19 -7.41
C VAL A 219 -13.61 2.23 -7.84
N ARG A 220 -12.99 2.45 -9.01
CA ARG A 220 -11.85 1.66 -9.50
C ARG A 220 -10.63 1.78 -8.58
N GLN A 221 -10.29 2.99 -8.15
CA GLN A 221 -9.20 3.23 -7.21
C GLN A 221 -9.45 2.52 -5.87
N ALA A 222 -10.66 2.64 -5.33
CA ALA A 222 -11.04 1.92 -4.10
C ALA A 222 -10.93 0.40 -4.27
N HIS A 223 -11.45 -0.15 -5.37
CA HIS A 223 -11.35 -1.58 -5.68
C HIS A 223 -9.91 -2.05 -5.78
N PHE A 224 -9.05 -1.27 -6.43
CA PHE A 224 -7.63 -1.56 -6.55
C PHE A 224 -6.95 -1.63 -5.16
N LYS A 225 -7.15 -0.59 -4.33
CA LYS A 225 -6.57 -0.53 -2.97
C LYS A 225 -6.96 -1.74 -2.14
N TRP A 226 -8.25 -2.11 -2.16
CA TRP A 226 -8.76 -3.32 -1.51
C TRP A 226 -8.14 -4.61 -2.05
N LYS A 227 -7.99 -4.74 -3.37
CA LYS A 227 -7.38 -5.90 -4.01
C LYS A 227 -5.92 -6.05 -3.61
N GLN A 228 -5.16 -4.96 -3.53
CA GLN A 228 -3.76 -4.98 -3.10
C GLN A 228 -3.64 -5.34 -1.63
N ALA A 229 -4.38 -4.67 -0.75
CA ALA A 229 -4.40 -4.97 0.69
C ALA A 229 -4.72 -6.45 0.95
N HIS A 230 -5.74 -6.99 0.28
CA HIS A 230 -6.07 -8.41 0.38
C HIS A 230 -4.90 -9.31 -0.09
N GLY A 231 -4.26 -8.97 -1.22
CA GLY A 231 -3.10 -9.68 -1.72
C GLY A 231 -1.95 -9.73 -0.70
N MET A 232 -1.69 -8.61 -0.02
CA MET A 232 -0.66 -8.51 1.02
C MET A 232 -1.02 -9.33 2.26
N VAL A 233 -2.25 -9.23 2.77
CA VAL A 233 -2.73 -10.06 3.91
C VAL A 233 -2.59 -11.56 3.62
N ARG A 234 -2.86 -11.99 2.39
CA ARG A 234 -2.66 -13.40 1.98
C ARG A 234 -1.19 -13.81 2.06
N LYS A 235 -0.27 -12.96 1.58
CA LYS A 235 1.18 -13.20 1.66
C LYS A 235 1.65 -13.24 3.12
N ALA A 236 1.20 -12.29 3.94
CA ALA A 236 1.51 -12.25 5.37
C ALA A 236 1.09 -13.54 6.09
N CYS A 237 -0.14 -13.99 5.88
CA CYS A 237 -0.65 -15.22 6.48
C CYS A 237 0.17 -16.46 6.06
N ALA A 238 0.60 -16.54 4.79
CA ALA A 238 1.46 -17.62 4.33
C ALA A 238 2.85 -17.58 4.99
N GLN A 239 3.47 -16.41 5.06
CA GLN A 239 4.79 -16.21 5.69
C GLN A 239 4.74 -16.50 7.20
N LEU A 240 3.71 -16.06 7.91
CA LEU A 240 3.49 -16.42 9.32
C LEU A 240 3.35 -17.93 9.51
N GLY A 241 2.64 -18.61 8.60
CA GLY A 241 2.53 -20.07 8.61
C GLY A 241 3.90 -20.75 8.49
N THR A 242 4.72 -20.31 7.54
CA THR A 242 6.10 -20.79 7.37
C THR A 242 6.96 -20.50 8.59
N ALA A 243 6.88 -19.29 9.15
CA ALA A 243 7.63 -18.91 10.33
C ALA A 243 7.31 -19.79 11.54
N VAL A 244 6.02 -19.98 11.85
CA VAL A 244 5.58 -20.84 12.96
C VAL A 244 6.05 -22.28 12.74
N HIS A 245 5.99 -22.78 11.51
CA HIS A 245 6.48 -24.12 11.19
C HIS A 245 7.99 -24.24 11.45
N LYS A 246 8.79 -23.30 10.95
CA LYS A 246 10.24 -23.27 11.14
C LYS A 246 10.66 -23.13 12.59
N TRP A 247 9.93 -22.31 13.36
CA TRP A 247 10.17 -22.18 14.81
C TRP A 247 9.87 -23.49 15.54
N LYS A 248 8.84 -24.25 15.13
CA LYS A 248 8.58 -25.59 15.70
C LYS A 248 9.66 -26.61 15.37
N GLU A 249 10.27 -26.52 14.18
CA GLU A 249 11.39 -27.40 13.81
C GLU A 249 12.63 -27.17 14.69
N LEU A 250 12.83 -25.94 15.17
CA LEU A 250 13.95 -25.57 16.05
C LEU A 250 14.04 -26.45 17.31
N ALA A 251 12.90 -26.84 17.89
CA ALA A 251 12.84 -27.68 19.10
C ALA A 251 13.40 -29.11 18.88
N ASN A 252 13.50 -29.55 17.63
CA ASN A 252 14.07 -30.86 17.29
C ASN A 252 15.59 -30.82 17.06
N ILE A 253 16.19 -29.62 17.09
CA ILE A 253 17.62 -29.43 16.83
C ILE A 253 18.36 -29.46 18.18
N PRO A 254 19.39 -30.32 18.34
CA PRO A 254 20.18 -30.40 19.55
C PRO A 254 20.73 -29.04 20.01
N ASP A 255 20.75 -28.78 21.32
CA ASP A 255 21.21 -27.51 21.88
C ASP A 255 22.69 -27.22 21.58
N ASN A 256 23.49 -28.25 21.29
CA ASN A 256 24.89 -28.11 20.90
C ASN A 256 25.08 -27.75 19.42
N ASP A 257 24.05 -27.88 18.57
CA ASP A 257 24.11 -27.50 17.15
C ASP A 257 23.62 -26.07 16.94
N MET A 258 24.40 -25.12 17.47
CA MET A 258 24.06 -23.70 17.39
C MET A 258 24.09 -23.16 15.97
N GLU A 259 24.81 -23.80 15.06
CA GLU A 259 24.80 -23.40 13.66
C GLU A 259 23.43 -23.66 13.03
N GLN A 260 22.92 -24.89 13.14
CA GLN A 260 21.63 -25.22 12.58
C GLN A 260 20.50 -24.44 13.27
N ARG A 261 20.57 -24.27 14.61
CA ARG A 261 19.60 -23.46 15.36
C ARG A 261 19.57 -22.01 14.90
N TYR A 262 20.73 -21.39 14.69
CA TYR A 262 20.83 -20.04 14.17
C TYR A 262 20.14 -19.91 12.80
N TYR A 263 20.37 -20.85 11.88
CA TYR A 263 19.74 -20.79 10.55
C TYR A 263 18.21 -20.91 10.63
N HIS A 264 17.67 -21.82 11.45
CA HIS A 264 16.24 -21.95 11.64
C HIS A 264 15.60 -20.71 12.30
N ALA A 265 16.28 -20.11 13.28
CA ALA A 265 15.86 -18.85 13.89
C ALA A 265 15.90 -17.69 12.88
N ALA A 266 16.96 -17.61 12.07
CA ALA A 266 17.10 -16.58 11.03
C ALA A 266 16.05 -16.73 9.92
N GLU A 267 15.73 -17.95 9.47
CA GLU A 267 14.64 -18.20 8.52
C GLU A 267 13.28 -17.82 9.10
N THR A 268 13.04 -18.17 10.36
CA THR A 268 11.83 -17.77 11.08
C THR A 268 11.72 -16.25 11.12
N ARG A 269 12.77 -15.56 11.57
CA ARG A 269 12.86 -14.09 11.60
C ARG A 269 12.51 -13.47 10.26
N ASN A 270 13.13 -13.94 9.18
CA ASN A 270 12.93 -13.37 7.84
C ASN A 270 11.46 -13.47 7.40
N ASN A 271 10.81 -14.60 7.68
CA ASN A 271 9.40 -14.78 7.37
C ASN A 271 8.50 -13.89 8.26
N LEU A 272 8.80 -13.75 9.56
CA LEU A 272 8.03 -12.88 10.46
C LEU A 272 8.15 -11.40 10.07
N VAL A 273 9.36 -10.94 9.73
CA VAL A 273 9.60 -9.58 9.25
C VAL A 273 8.81 -9.34 7.96
N ALA A 274 8.91 -10.24 6.99
CA ALA A 274 8.21 -10.09 5.72
C ALA A 274 6.68 -10.12 5.91
N ALA A 275 6.18 -10.91 6.85
CA ALA A 275 4.76 -10.93 7.16
C ALA A 275 4.29 -9.62 7.80
N SER A 276 5.06 -9.09 8.74
CA SER A 276 4.79 -7.80 9.39
C SER A 276 4.71 -6.67 8.35
N GLN A 277 5.68 -6.61 7.43
CA GLN A 277 5.67 -5.64 6.33
C GLN A 277 4.43 -5.77 5.45
N ASN A 278 4.01 -7.00 5.14
CA ASN A 278 2.80 -7.22 4.35
C ASN A 278 1.53 -6.79 5.10
N LEU A 279 1.46 -6.95 6.43
CA LEU A 279 0.34 -6.48 7.24
C LEU A 279 0.31 -4.95 7.30
N GLN A 280 1.45 -4.30 7.53
CA GLN A 280 1.58 -2.84 7.57
C GLN A 280 1.22 -2.23 6.20
N GLY A 281 1.79 -2.74 5.11
CA GLY A 281 1.47 -2.23 3.79
C GLY A 281 0.01 -2.46 3.39
N ALA A 282 -0.63 -3.54 3.88
CA ALA A 282 -2.07 -3.71 3.68
C ALA A 282 -2.89 -2.60 4.36
N GLN A 283 -2.49 -2.19 5.57
CA GLN A 283 -3.12 -1.08 6.31
C GLN A 283 -2.87 0.26 5.61
N GLU A 284 -1.68 0.49 5.06
CA GLU A 284 -1.35 1.70 4.28
C GLU A 284 -2.24 1.85 3.03
N PHE A 285 -2.61 0.75 2.37
CA PHE A 285 -3.56 0.81 1.24
C PHE A 285 -4.97 1.22 1.66
N LEU A 286 -5.35 1.02 2.92
CA LEU A 286 -6.70 1.25 3.45
C LEU A 286 -6.65 2.09 4.76
N PRO A 287 -6.12 3.33 4.72
CA PRO A 287 -5.83 4.11 5.92
C PRO A 287 -7.09 4.47 6.73
N ASN A 288 -8.24 4.56 6.05
CA ASN A 288 -9.53 4.90 6.68
C ASN A 288 -10.29 3.65 7.16
N ILE A 289 -9.67 2.48 7.15
CA ILE A 289 -10.31 1.21 7.53
C ILE A 289 -9.54 0.58 8.67
N THR A 290 -10.20 0.45 9.82
CA THR A 290 -9.64 -0.27 10.95
C THR A 290 -9.76 -1.78 10.73
N PHE A 291 -8.62 -2.48 10.76
CA PHE A 291 -8.63 -3.93 10.69
C PHE A 291 -9.13 -4.55 12.00
N PRO A 292 -10.03 -5.55 11.94
CA PRO A 292 -10.55 -6.20 13.16
C PRO A 292 -9.55 -7.16 13.83
N TYR A 293 -8.47 -7.50 13.13
CA TYR A 293 -7.39 -8.38 13.57
C TYR A 293 -6.07 -7.88 12.98
N CYS A 294 -4.95 -8.14 13.65
CA CYS A 294 -3.63 -7.63 13.26
C CYS A 294 -3.65 -6.09 13.14
N ASP A 295 -4.19 -5.44 14.16
CA ASP A 295 -4.09 -3.99 14.29
C ASP A 295 -2.63 -3.55 14.51
N GLU A 296 -2.41 -2.24 14.54
CA GLU A 296 -1.07 -1.67 14.64
C GLU A 296 -0.33 -2.12 15.92
N ASP A 297 -1.05 -2.25 17.03
CA ASP A 297 -0.50 -2.68 18.32
C ASP A 297 -0.07 -4.16 18.29
N GLU A 298 -0.87 -5.03 17.67
CA GLU A 298 -0.53 -6.45 17.49
C GLU A 298 0.67 -6.64 16.58
N VAL A 299 0.73 -5.89 15.48
CA VAL A 299 1.87 -5.92 14.57
C VAL A 299 3.13 -5.37 15.24
N THR A 300 3.00 -4.30 16.04
CA THR A 300 4.08 -3.78 16.87
C THR A 300 4.57 -4.79 17.89
N THR A 301 3.64 -5.54 18.51
CA THR A 301 3.98 -6.62 19.45
C THR A 301 4.75 -7.74 18.75
N LEU A 302 4.32 -8.15 17.54
CA LEU A 302 5.06 -9.10 16.72
C LEU A 302 6.47 -8.59 16.43
N ASN A 303 6.60 -7.33 16.00
CA ASN A 303 7.90 -6.72 15.68
C ASN A 303 8.83 -6.73 16.88
N LYS A 304 8.34 -6.44 18.09
CA LYS A 304 9.11 -6.57 19.33
C LYS A 304 9.55 -8.01 19.57
N ALA A 305 8.66 -8.99 19.48
CA ALA A 305 9.02 -10.40 19.66
C ALA A 305 10.05 -10.90 18.62
N VAL A 306 10.05 -10.34 17.41
CA VAL A 306 11.06 -10.65 16.39
C VAL A 306 12.46 -10.15 16.77
N THR A 307 12.57 -9.07 17.56
CA THR A 307 13.88 -8.54 17.95
C THR A 307 14.61 -9.47 18.90
N PHE A 308 13.87 -10.17 19.75
CA PHE A 308 14.40 -11.10 20.75
C PHE A 308 14.56 -12.53 20.21
N ILE A 309 14.34 -12.79 18.92
CA ILE A 309 14.27 -14.16 18.40
C ILE A 309 15.52 -15.03 18.69
N PHE A 310 16.72 -14.43 18.71
CA PHE A 310 17.96 -15.15 18.99
C PHE A 310 18.26 -15.31 20.48
N THR A 311 17.64 -14.51 21.34
CA THR A 311 17.66 -14.70 22.80
C THR A 311 16.55 -15.67 23.21
N ASP A 312 15.39 -15.63 22.55
CA ASP A 312 14.25 -16.51 22.78
C ASP A 312 14.55 -17.98 22.46
N MET A 313 15.41 -18.25 21.48
CA MET A 313 15.82 -19.63 21.16
C MET A 313 16.75 -20.29 22.20
N GLN A 314 17.25 -19.54 23.18
CA GLN A 314 18.27 -20.04 24.12
C GLN A 314 17.68 -20.83 25.29
N THR A 315 16.43 -20.54 25.68
CA THR A 315 15.77 -21.18 26.84
C THR A 315 14.41 -21.73 26.45
N PRO A 316 13.99 -22.89 27.00
CA PRO A 316 12.69 -23.48 26.69
C PRO A 316 11.51 -22.55 27.00
N GLU A 317 11.60 -21.77 28.07
CA GLU A 317 10.53 -20.87 28.51
C GLU A 317 10.34 -19.70 27.53
N ARG A 318 11.44 -19.05 27.12
CA ARG A 318 11.36 -17.96 26.14
C ARG A 318 10.97 -18.48 24.76
N TYR A 319 11.46 -19.67 24.38
CA TYR A 319 11.08 -20.33 23.14
C TYR A 319 9.56 -20.52 23.03
N GLU A 320 8.95 -21.07 24.09
CA GLU A 320 7.51 -21.32 24.14
C GLU A 320 6.70 -20.03 24.18
N HIS A 321 7.20 -19.00 24.88
CA HIS A 321 6.59 -17.66 24.87
C HIS A 321 6.57 -17.06 23.46
N ALA A 322 7.70 -17.06 22.77
CA ALA A 322 7.82 -16.58 21.39
C ALA A 322 6.92 -17.37 20.43
N LEU A 323 6.88 -18.70 20.57
CA LEU A 323 6.02 -19.58 19.77
C LEU A 323 4.54 -19.18 19.92
N ASN A 324 4.09 -18.92 21.15
CA ASN A 324 2.71 -18.51 21.43
C ASN A 324 2.38 -17.14 20.80
N CYS A 325 3.33 -16.19 20.82
CA CYS A 325 3.19 -14.91 20.12
C CYS A 325 3.03 -15.14 18.61
N TYR A 326 3.96 -15.84 17.97
CA TYR A 326 3.96 -16.08 16.52
C TYR A 326 2.72 -16.84 16.06
N HIS A 327 2.32 -17.86 16.82
CA HIS A 327 1.14 -18.66 16.52
C HIS A 327 -0.17 -17.86 16.69
N THR A 328 -0.26 -17.01 17.71
CA THR A 328 -1.41 -16.12 17.89
C THR A 328 -1.55 -15.16 16.71
N THR A 329 -0.46 -14.50 16.32
CA THR A 329 -0.46 -13.59 15.18
C THR A 329 -0.78 -14.32 13.88
N TYR A 330 -0.28 -15.55 13.68
CA TYR A 330 -0.67 -16.39 12.54
C TYR A 330 -2.19 -16.64 12.50
N ARG A 331 -2.80 -17.07 13.61
CA ARG A 331 -4.25 -17.32 13.65
C ARG A 331 -5.06 -16.05 13.37
N ARG A 332 -4.64 -14.91 13.92
CA ARG A 332 -5.29 -13.62 13.72
C ARG A 332 -5.15 -13.13 12.28
N SER A 333 -3.99 -13.34 11.65
CA SER A 333 -3.81 -13.05 10.21
C SER A 333 -4.73 -13.91 9.32
N GLY A 334 -4.98 -15.17 9.73
CA GLY A 334 -5.93 -16.05 9.07
C GLY A 334 -7.37 -15.55 9.19
N ALA A 335 -7.75 -15.02 10.36
CA ALA A 335 -9.05 -14.38 10.57
C ALA A 335 -9.19 -13.08 9.77
N LEU A 336 -8.14 -12.25 9.70
CA LEU A 336 -8.10 -11.05 8.86
C LEU A 336 -8.31 -11.41 7.38
N ARG A 337 -7.60 -12.43 6.89
CA ARG A 337 -7.78 -12.92 5.51
C ARG A 337 -9.22 -13.33 5.24
N GLN A 338 -9.85 -14.07 6.16
CA GLN A 338 -11.26 -14.46 6.03
C GLN A 338 -12.19 -13.25 6.03
N TRP A 339 -11.90 -12.23 6.83
CA TRP A 339 -12.68 -10.99 6.84
C TRP A 339 -12.61 -10.26 5.49
N PHE A 340 -11.43 -10.18 4.86
CA PHE A 340 -11.29 -9.65 3.50
C PHE A 340 -12.12 -10.45 2.48
N ASP A 341 -12.09 -11.78 2.55
CA ASP A 341 -12.89 -12.66 1.68
C ASP A 341 -14.40 -12.44 1.87
N GLN A 342 -14.86 -12.24 3.12
CA GLN A 342 -16.26 -11.95 3.44
C GLN A 342 -16.69 -10.58 2.91
N LYS A 343 -15.89 -9.53 3.12
CA LYS A 343 -16.19 -8.18 2.63
C LYS A 343 -16.29 -8.15 1.11
N LYS A 344 -15.34 -8.76 0.41
CA LYS A 344 -15.40 -8.93 -1.05
C LYS A 344 -16.69 -9.61 -1.53
N ASN A 345 -17.15 -10.63 -0.83
CA ASN A 345 -18.38 -11.34 -1.18
C ASN A 345 -19.65 -10.53 -0.91
N ASN A 346 -19.65 -9.71 0.14
CA ASN A 346 -20.76 -8.82 0.46
C ASN A 346 -20.82 -7.62 -0.50
N ASP A 347 -19.68 -7.01 -0.81
CA ASP A 347 -19.60 -5.91 -1.77
C ASP A 347 -20.02 -6.35 -3.17
N ARG A 348 -19.65 -7.57 -3.60
CA ARG A 348 -20.14 -8.15 -4.86
C ARG A 348 -21.66 -8.28 -4.90
N LYS A 349 -22.29 -8.66 -3.78
CA LYS A 349 -23.76 -8.79 -3.68
C LYS A 349 -24.45 -7.43 -3.60
N ALA A 350 -23.85 -6.45 -2.92
CA ALA A 350 -24.39 -5.10 -2.78
C ALA A 350 -24.24 -4.26 -4.05
N MET A 351 -23.15 -4.44 -4.79
CA MET A 351 -22.84 -3.68 -6.01
C MET A 351 -23.56 -4.20 -7.25
N PHE A 352 -23.98 -5.47 -7.25
CA PHE A 352 -24.74 -6.09 -8.35
C PHE A 352 -25.86 -7.02 -7.85
N PRO A 353 -26.88 -6.49 -7.14
CA PRO A 353 -27.92 -7.30 -6.51
C PRO A 353 -28.82 -8.07 -7.51
N TRP A 354 -28.78 -7.71 -8.80
CA TRP A 354 -29.52 -8.36 -9.89
C TRP A 354 -28.73 -9.41 -10.67
N LEU A 355 -27.43 -9.62 -10.39
CA LEU A 355 -26.62 -10.63 -11.08
C LEU A 355 -26.64 -11.98 -10.31
N PRO A 356 -27.15 -13.08 -10.90
CA PRO A 356 -27.09 -14.39 -10.29
C PRO A 356 -25.64 -14.84 -10.09
N ALA A 357 -25.35 -15.54 -8.98
CA ALA A 357 -24.01 -15.96 -8.57
C ALA A 357 -23.23 -16.81 -9.60
N ASN A 358 -23.91 -17.33 -10.63
CA ASN A 358 -23.36 -18.22 -11.66
C ASN A 358 -23.09 -17.53 -13.01
N VAL A 359 -23.22 -16.21 -13.14
CA VAL A 359 -23.20 -15.53 -14.46
C VAL A 359 -21.85 -14.86 -14.80
N LEU A 360 -20.88 -14.84 -13.88
CA LEU A 360 -19.51 -14.44 -14.25
C LEU A 360 -18.69 -15.69 -14.60
N PRO A 361 -18.19 -15.85 -15.84
CA PRO A 361 -17.16 -16.83 -16.10
C PRO A 361 -15.90 -16.44 -15.29
N PRO A 362 -15.02 -17.40 -14.93
CA PRO A 362 -13.70 -17.05 -14.44
C PRO A 362 -13.05 -16.07 -15.42
N VAL A 363 -12.17 -15.18 -14.93
CA VAL A 363 -11.56 -14.01 -15.62
C VAL A 363 -10.69 -14.36 -16.86
N LYS A 364 -10.98 -15.45 -17.55
CA LYS A 364 -10.42 -15.86 -18.84
C LYS A 364 -11.55 -15.98 -19.86
N ALA A 365 -11.98 -14.86 -20.44
CA ALA A 365 -12.51 -14.75 -21.81
C ALA A 365 -13.25 -13.41 -21.99
N LEU A 366 -12.49 -12.34 -22.25
CA LEU A 366 -12.97 -11.25 -23.11
C LEU A 366 -12.10 -11.25 -24.35
N THR A 367 -12.17 -12.34 -25.10
CA THR A 367 -11.74 -12.35 -26.50
C THR A 367 -12.92 -11.85 -27.30
N VAL A 368 -12.79 -10.63 -27.83
CA VAL A 368 -13.78 -9.97 -28.67
C VAL A 368 -14.20 -10.92 -29.81
N HIS A 369 -15.48 -11.31 -29.84
CA HIS A 369 -16.05 -12.00 -30.98
C HIS A 369 -16.02 -11.06 -32.20
N LYS A 370 -15.32 -11.51 -33.24
CA LYS A 370 -15.42 -11.01 -34.62
C LYS A 370 -16.89 -10.89 -35.00
N TRP A 371 -17.30 -9.69 -35.43
CA TRP A 371 -18.49 -9.54 -36.27
C TRP A 371 -18.17 -10.16 -37.62
N ALA A 372 -18.83 -11.27 -37.94
CA ALA A 372 -18.89 -11.81 -39.29
C ALA A 372 -19.93 -11.00 -40.08
N LEU A 373 -19.49 -10.37 -41.17
CA LEU A 373 -20.38 -9.88 -42.22
C LEU A 373 -21.06 -11.08 -42.91
N PRO A 374 -22.39 -11.09 -43.10
CA PRO A 374 -23.00 -12.06 -44.01
C PRO A 374 -22.65 -11.65 -45.45
N GLY A 375 -22.05 -12.60 -46.17
CA GLY A 375 -21.74 -12.48 -47.59
C GLY A 375 -22.99 -12.46 -48.47
N GLY A 376 -22.75 -12.12 -49.73
CA GLY A 376 -23.76 -11.82 -50.74
C GLY A 376 -24.71 -12.96 -51.11
N ALA A 377 -25.81 -12.54 -51.72
CA ALA A 377 -26.34 -13.11 -52.94
C ALA A 377 -26.60 -11.94 -53.90
#